data_AF-A0A5S9F445-F1
#
_entry.id   AF-A0A5S9F445-F1
#
_cell.length_a   1.000
_cell.length_b   1.000
_cell.length_c   1.000
_cell.angle_alpha   90.00
_cell.angle_beta   90.00
_cell.angle_gamma   90.00
#
_symmetry.space_group_name_H-M   'P 1'
#
loop_
_entity.id
_entity.type
_entity.pdbx_description
1 polymer ?
#
loop_
_entity_poly.entity_id
_entity_poly.type
_entity_poly.pdbx_seq_one_letter_code
_entity_poly.pdbx_strand_id
1 'polypeptide(L)'
;MKCIKCHQDTPDTESYCIHCGFKMDVTYEEITKKMATDNKKQKEEETEAFARWCLVIGIVVFVSGMIFRSLWTNPPYPDVIPNYVPLEELPHKSVYLIQPEYVKQGDVK
;
A
#
# COMPACT_ATOMS: atom_id res chain seq x y z
N MET A 1 38.76 28.24 -36.51
CA MET A 1 38.18 27.03 -37.16
C MET A 1 37.86 27.27 -38.63
N LYS A 2 37.87 26.24 -39.47
CA LYS A 2 37.45 26.38 -40.88
C LYS A 2 35.92 26.38 -41.00
N CYS A 3 35.38 27.31 -41.77
CA CYS A 3 33.96 27.35 -42.06
C CYS A 3 33.53 26.10 -42.85
N ILE A 4 32.45 25.45 -42.43
CA ILE A 4 31.94 24.20 -43.05
C ILE A 4 31.45 24.46 -44.49
N LYS A 5 31.04 25.70 -44.80
CA LYS A 5 30.43 26.05 -46.09
C LYS A 5 31.42 26.62 -47.11
N CYS A 6 32.33 27.49 -46.68
CA CYS A 6 33.31 28.12 -47.57
C CYS A 6 34.75 27.65 -47.37
N HIS A 7 35.00 26.79 -46.38
CA HIS A 7 36.32 26.22 -46.04
C HIS A 7 37.43 27.23 -45.73
N GLN A 8 37.11 28.51 -45.61
CA GLN A 8 38.05 29.55 -45.18
C GLN A 8 38.18 29.57 -43.66
N ASP A 9 39.36 29.98 -43.19
CA ASP A 9 39.67 30.10 -41.78
C ASP A 9 38.92 31.29 -41.17
N THR A 10 38.24 31.02 -40.05
CA THR A 10 37.47 32.01 -39.30
C THR A 10 37.83 31.97 -37.82
N PRO A 11 37.83 33.12 -37.12
CA PRO A 11 38.12 33.19 -35.70
C PRO A 11 37.02 32.49 -34.88
N ASP A 12 37.42 31.74 -33.84
CA ASP A 12 36.51 30.94 -33.00
C ASP A 12 35.59 31.78 -32.10
N THR A 13 35.76 33.10 -32.08
CA THR A 13 34.99 34.04 -31.26
C THR A 13 33.74 34.59 -31.94
N GLU A 14 33.55 34.36 -33.24
CA GLU A 14 32.45 34.94 -34.01
C GLU A 14 31.35 33.91 -34.31
N SER A 15 30.09 34.30 -34.10
CA SER A 15 28.91 33.45 -34.34
C SER A 15 28.56 33.30 -35.82
N TYR A 16 29.28 34.00 -36.71
CA TYR A 16 29.09 33.98 -38.16
C TYR A 16 30.43 33.95 -38.88
N CYS A 17 30.44 33.33 -40.05
CA CYS A 17 31.60 33.35 -40.92
C CYS A 17 31.71 34.72 -41.61
N ILE A 18 32.83 35.42 -41.39
CA ILE A 18 33.11 36.74 -41.97
C ILE A 18 33.06 36.70 -43.52
N HIS A 19 33.41 35.56 -44.12
CA HIS A 19 33.55 35.44 -45.56
C HIS A 19 32.26 35.08 -46.31
N CYS A 20 31.39 34.27 -45.70
CA CYS A 20 30.17 33.80 -46.36
C CYS A 20 28.88 34.15 -45.62
N GLY A 21 28.97 34.81 -44.46
CA GLY A 21 27.83 35.17 -43.62
C GLY A 21 27.12 33.97 -42.98
N PHE A 22 27.68 32.77 -43.10
CA PHE A 22 27.06 31.56 -42.56
C PHE A 22 27.12 31.57 -41.04
N LYS A 23 25.96 31.48 -40.39
CA LYS A 23 25.86 31.40 -38.93
C LYS A 23 26.48 30.07 -38.47
N MET A 24 27.55 30.14 -37.68
CA MET A 24 28.29 28.97 -37.21
C MET A 24 27.72 28.39 -35.91
N ASP A 25 26.44 28.67 -35.61
CA ASP A 25 25.64 28.14 -34.49
C ASP A 25 25.26 26.64 -34.63
N VAL A 26 25.85 25.93 -35.59
CA VAL A 26 25.49 24.53 -35.92
C VAL A 26 25.68 23.62 -34.69
N THR A 27 26.65 23.92 -33.82
CA THR A 27 26.85 23.19 -32.56
C THR A 27 25.68 23.36 -31.59
N TYR A 28 25.09 24.55 -31.48
CA TYR A 28 23.97 24.78 -30.54
C TYR A 28 22.66 24.15 -31.02
N GLU A 29 22.36 24.21 -32.32
CA GLU A 29 21.12 23.61 -32.86
C GLU A 29 21.14 22.07 -32.83
N GLU A 30 22.30 21.45 -33.06
CA GLU A 30 22.42 19.99 -32.94
C GLU A 30 22.39 19.52 -31.48
N ILE A 31 23.02 20.27 -30.57
CA ILE A 31 22.98 19.96 -29.12
C ILE A 31 21.55 20.12 -28.59
N THR A 32 20.84 21.19 -28.96
CA THR A 32 19.45 21.39 -28.52
C THR A 32 18.49 20.35 -29.10
N LYS A 33 18.66 19.93 -30.35
CA LYS A 33 17.87 18.83 -30.93
C LYS A 33 18.15 17.50 -30.22
N LYS A 34 19.42 17.16 -29.93
CA LYS A 34 19.75 15.94 -29.17
C LYS A 34 19.17 15.98 -27.75
N MET A 35 19.34 17.10 -27.04
CA MET A 35 18.76 17.31 -25.70
C MET A 35 17.23 17.24 -25.67
N ALA A 36 16.56 17.74 -26.71
CA ALA A 36 15.10 17.66 -26.82
C ALA A 36 14.62 16.23 -27.13
N THR A 37 15.41 15.46 -27.87
CA THR A 37 15.08 14.07 -28.22
C THR A 37 15.32 13.15 -27.03
N ASP A 38 16.42 13.35 -26.29
CA ASP A 38 16.75 12.57 -25.10
C ASP A 38 15.79 12.84 -23.94
N ASN A 39 15.33 14.09 -23.78
CA ASN A 39 14.29 14.43 -22.80
C ASN A 39 12.96 13.72 -23.08
N LYS A 40 12.60 13.46 -24.35
CA LYS A 40 11.37 12.73 -24.67
C LYS A 40 11.50 11.26 -24.32
N LYS A 41 12.63 10.64 -24.66
CA LYS A 41 12.89 9.23 -24.34
C LYS A 41 12.95 8.97 -22.84
N GLN A 42 13.62 9.85 -22.08
CA GLN A 42 13.69 9.72 -20.63
C GLN A 42 12.30 9.82 -19.99
N LYS A 43 11.42 10.70 -20.49
CA LYS A 43 10.04 10.81 -19.99
C LYS A 43 9.22 9.55 -20.27
N GLU A 44 9.40 8.93 -21.43
CA GLU A 44 8.71 7.67 -21.76
C GLU A 44 9.17 6.54 -20.83
N GLU A 45 10.49 6.40 -20.63
CA GLU A 45 11.08 5.38 -19.74
C GLU A 45 10.68 5.59 -18.26
N GLU A 46 10.70 6.84 -17.77
CA GLU A 46 10.27 7.18 -16.41
C GLU A 46 8.78 6.87 -16.19
N THR A 47 7.92 7.12 -17.18
CA THR A 47 6.48 6.81 -17.05
C THR A 47 6.20 5.31 -16.99
N GLU A 48 6.93 4.50 -17.74
CA GLU A 48 6.79 3.03 -17.69
C GLU A 48 7.25 2.48 -16.34
N ALA A 49 8.42 2.93 -15.87
CA ALA A 49 8.96 2.50 -14.57
C ALA A 49 8.03 2.91 -13.42
N PHE A 50 7.50 4.14 -13.45
CA PHE A 50 6.56 4.63 -12.46
C PHE A 50 5.24 3.83 -12.46
N ALA A 51 4.67 3.58 -13.64
CA ALA A 51 3.43 2.80 -13.76
C ALA A 51 3.60 1.37 -13.24
N ARG A 52 4.73 0.71 -13.56
CA ARG A 52 5.04 -0.63 -13.07
C ARG A 52 5.17 -0.66 -11.54
N TRP A 53 5.81 0.35 -10.96
CA TRP A 53 5.96 0.46 -9.50
C TRP A 53 4.61 0.70 -8.79
N CYS A 54 3.77 1.59 -9.33
CA CYS A 54 2.42 1.81 -8.82
C CYS A 54 1.55 0.55 -8.87
N LEU A 55 1.64 -0.24 -9.94
CA LEU A 55 0.89 -1.49 -10.08
C LEU A 55 1.31 -2.51 -9.00
N VAL A 56 2.62 -2.67 -8.78
CA VAL A 56 3.15 -3.57 -7.74
C VAL A 56 2.67 -3.16 -6.35
N ILE A 57 2.73 -1.87 -6.01
CA ILE A 57 2.23 -1.36 -4.73
C ILE A 57 0.73 -1.57 -4.60
N GLY A 58 -0.04 -1.31 -5.65
CA GLY A 58 -1.47 -1.53 -5.68
C GLY A 58 -1.83 -2.98 -5.34
N ILE A 59 -1.12 -3.96 -5.93
CA ILE A 59 -1.32 -5.39 -5.62
C ILE A 59 -0.99 -5.69 -4.16
N VAL A 60 0.12 -5.18 -3.63
CA VAL A 60 0.53 -5.42 -2.24
C VAL A 60 -0.51 -4.87 -1.25
N VAL A 61 -1.00 -3.65 -1.48
CA VAL A 61 -2.04 -3.02 -0.65
C VAL A 61 -3.37 -3.77 -0.79
N PHE A 62 -3.70 -4.26 -1.98
CA PHE A 62 -4.92 -5.04 -2.20
C PHE A 62 -4.90 -6.37 -1.44
N VAL A 63 -3.79 -7.11 -1.52
CA VAL A 63 -3.63 -8.40 -0.81
C VAL A 63 -3.64 -8.19 0.70
N SER A 64 -2.95 -7.17 1.21
CA SER A 64 -2.96 -6.87 2.64
C SER A 64 -4.36 -6.50 3.13
N GLY A 65 -5.10 -5.71 2.36
CA GLY A 65 -6.50 -5.39 2.63
C GLY A 65 -7.41 -6.62 2.62
N MET A 66 -7.20 -7.56 1.70
CA MET A 66 -7.93 -8.84 1.67
C MET A 66 -7.65 -9.70 2.91
N ILE A 67 -6.39 -9.82 3.32
CA ILE A 67 -6.01 -10.57 4.53
C ILE A 67 -6.64 -9.93 5.76
N PHE A 68 -6.55 -8.60 5.86
CA PHE A 68 -7.17 -7.87 6.96
C PHE A 68 -8.68 -8.10 6.99
N ARG A 69 -9.38 -7.93 5.86
CA ARG A 69 -10.81 -8.24 5.79
C ARG A 69 -11.11 -9.66 6.24
N SER A 70 -10.35 -10.65 5.74
CA SER A 70 -10.54 -12.07 6.07
C SER A 70 -10.42 -12.33 7.57
N LEU A 71 -9.42 -11.75 8.22
CA LEU A 71 -9.16 -11.93 9.65
C LEU A 71 -10.27 -11.35 10.52
N TRP A 72 -10.87 -10.24 10.10
CA TRP A 72 -11.94 -9.58 10.85
C TRP A 72 -13.32 -10.19 10.59
N THR A 73 -13.57 -10.76 9.41
CA THR A 73 -14.83 -11.46 9.13
C THR A 73 -14.91 -12.84 9.80
N ASN A 74 -13.77 -13.51 9.96
CA ASN A 74 -13.68 -14.83 10.58
C ASN A 74 -12.64 -14.76 11.69
N PRO A 75 -12.97 -14.22 12.88
CA PRO A 75 -12.06 -14.28 14.00
C PRO A 75 -11.79 -15.77 14.30
N PRO A 76 -10.52 -16.18 14.48
CA PRO A 76 -10.24 -17.54 14.91
C PRO A 76 -10.94 -17.74 16.25
N TYR A 77 -11.90 -18.68 16.29
CA TYR A 77 -12.50 -19.07 17.55
C TYR A 77 -11.39 -19.63 18.45
N PRO A 78 -11.26 -19.16 19.70
CA PRO A 78 -10.36 -19.77 20.65
C PRO A 78 -10.91 -21.16 20.98
N ASP A 79 -10.45 -22.18 20.26
CA ASP A 79 -10.97 -23.55 20.35
C ASP A 79 -10.52 -24.31 21.61
N VAL A 80 -9.93 -23.63 22.58
CA VAL A 80 -9.49 -24.26 23.83
C VAL A 80 -9.65 -23.27 24.99
N ILE A 81 -10.76 -23.35 25.70
CA ILE A 81 -10.76 -23.04 27.13
C ILE A 81 -10.28 -24.33 27.79
N PRO A 82 -9.00 -24.46 28.17
CA PRO A 82 -8.57 -25.62 28.90
C PRO A 82 -9.38 -25.64 30.21
N ASN A 83 -10.25 -26.65 30.34
CA ASN A 83 -10.92 -27.01 31.58
C ASN A 83 -12.13 -26.15 32.01
N TYR A 84 -13.11 -25.92 31.13
CA TYR A 84 -14.47 -25.61 31.61
C TYR A 84 -15.19 -26.93 31.92
N VAL A 85 -15.12 -27.36 33.18
CA VAL A 85 -16.00 -28.40 33.71
C VAL A 85 -17.26 -27.69 34.19
N PRO A 86 -18.41 -27.78 33.50
CA PRO A 86 -19.66 -27.27 34.05
C PRO A 86 -19.91 -28.06 35.33
N LEU A 87 -20.00 -27.37 36.48
CA LEU A 87 -20.51 -28.00 37.69
C LEU A 87 -21.93 -28.47 37.36
N GLU A 88 -22.14 -29.79 37.36
CA GLU A 88 -23.47 -30.38 37.35
C GLU A 88 -24.35 -29.63 38.35
N GLU A 89 -25.48 -29.12 37.88
CA GLU A 89 -26.51 -28.55 38.74
C GLU A 89 -26.89 -29.61 39.76
N LEU A 90 -26.46 -29.41 41.01
CA LEU A 90 -26.89 -30.21 42.15
C LEU A 90 -28.42 -30.28 42.10
N PRO A 91 -29.03 -31.49 42.11
CA PRO A 91 -30.48 -31.58 42.13
C PRO A 91 -30.96 -30.83 43.36
N HIS A 92 -31.90 -29.91 43.13
CA HIS A 92 -32.65 -29.18 44.14
C HIS A 92 -33.35 -30.21 45.05
N LYS A 93 -32.61 -30.79 46.00
CA LYS A 93 -33.13 -31.68 47.01
C LYS A 93 -33.90 -30.79 47.97
N SER A 94 -35.18 -30.64 47.67
CA SER A 94 -36.19 -30.03 48.51
C SER A 94 -35.97 -30.49 49.95
N VAL A 95 -35.43 -29.59 50.76
CA VAL A 95 -35.43 -29.72 52.20
C VAL A 95 -36.90 -29.71 52.60
N TYR A 96 -37.44 -30.89 52.87
CA TYR A 96 -38.72 -31.06 53.53
C TYR A 96 -38.59 -30.38 54.89
N LEU A 97 -39.15 -29.17 54.98
CA LEU A 97 -39.44 -28.52 56.24
C LEU A 97 -40.42 -29.42 56.98
N ILE A 98 -39.91 -30.06 58.02
CA ILE A 98 -40.66 -30.77 59.05
C ILE A 98 -41.73 -29.81 59.56
N GLN A 99 -43.01 -30.06 59.23
CA GLN A 99 -44.11 -29.43 59.95
C GLN A 99 -44.22 -30.16 61.30
N PRO A 100 -44.12 -29.47 62.44
CA PRO A 100 -44.45 -30.07 63.72
C PRO A 100 -45.96 -30.34 63.77
N GLU A 101 -46.27 -31.60 64.04
CA GLU A 101 -47.60 -32.13 64.31
C GLU A 101 -48.21 -31.37 65.50
N TYR A 102 -49.31 -30.64 65.27
CA TYR A 102 -50.06 -29.96 66.33
C TYR A 102 -50.69 -31.01 67.25
N VAL A 103 -50.10 -31.18 68.44
CA VAL A 103 -50.70 -31.91 69.55
C VAL A 103 -52.01 -31.22 69.93
N LYS A 104 -53.15 -31.86 69.65
CA LYS A 104 -54.45 -31.44 70.19
C LYS A 104 -54.44 -31.69 71.69
N GLN A 105 -54.37 -30.60 72.45
CA GLN A 105 -54.63 -30.57 73.88
C GLN A 105 -56.13 -30.83 74.07
N GLY A 106 -56.47 -32.09 74.34
CA GLY A 106 -57.82 -32.53 74.67
C GLY A 106 -58.00 -32.57 76.19
N ASP A 107 -59.02 -31.87 76.65
CA ASP A 107 -59.55 -31.75 78.00
C ASP A 107 -59.56 -33.05 78.81
N VAL A 108 -59.10 -32.96 80.07
CA VAL A 108 -59.52 -33.87 81.13
C VAL A 108 -60.20 -33.02 82.20
N LYS A 109 -61.48 -33.36 82.40
CA LYS A 109 -62.44 -32.81 83.35
C LYS A 109 -61.98 -32.91 84.80
#